data_AF-A0A448PLS8-F1
#
_entry.id   AF-A0A448PLS8-F1
#
_cell.length_a   1.000
_cell.length_b   1.000
_cell.length_c   1.000
_cell.angle_alpha   90.00
_cell.angle_beta   90.00
_cell.angle_gamma   90.00
#
_symmetry.space_group_name_H-M   'P 1'
#
loop_
_entity.id
_entity.type
_entity.pdbx_description
1 polymer ?
#
loop_
_entity_poly.entity_id
_entity_poly.type
_entity_poly.pdbx_seq_one_letter_code
_entity_poly.pdbx_strand_id
1 'polypeptide(L)'
;MFAKPAGASCDEGSLILYMGGVPGLDLLASGIDVRPFENVDDQCVVERSSGMPSASLEDIWTVDNDHNGYKDGGEFRRCLNRQGHPSSCDDDHASEEFYDAPADVDCGQKYADFSGRPVDRSIRVSRSSRGDHIVCTAEVQVSTDRLTASVRNLENATLPIKQN
;
A
#
# COMPACT_ATOMS: atom_id res chain seq x y z
N MET A 1 -15.89 4.01 9.27
CA MET A 1 -16.69 4.85 8.36
C MET A 1 -15.85 6.06 8.00
N PHE A 2 -16.04 6.65 6.83
CA PHE A 2 -15.38 7.88 6.41
C PHE A 2 -16.29 8.74 5.54
N ALA A 3 -16.00 10.03 5.44
CA ALA A 3 -16.69 10.92 4.52
C ALA A 3 -15.94 10.95 3.18
N LYS A 4 -16.64 10.68 2.07
CA LYS A 4 -16.05 10.77 0.74
C LYS A 4 -16.02 12.21 0.22
N PRO A 5 -15.12 12.55 -0.72
CA PRO A 5 -15.17 13.82 -1.43
C PRO A 5 -16.51 14.04 -2.14
N ALA A 6 -16.93 15.30 -2.27
CA ALA A 6 -18.16 15.66 -2.97
C ALA A 6 -18.12 15.18 -4.44
N GLY A 7 -19.19 14.51 -4.87
CA GLY A 7 -19.29 13.95 -6.22
C GLY A 7 -18.51 12.66 -6.47
N ALA A 8 -17.77 12.14 -5.48
CA ALA A 8 -17.12 10.84 -5.59
C ALA A 8 -18.09 9.68 -5.26
N SER A 9 -17.73 8.48 -5.71
CA SER A 9 -18.37 7.20 -5.34
C SER A 9 -17.73 6.61 -4.08
N CYS A 10 -18.45 5.77 -3.34
CA CYS A 10 -17.85 4.94 -2.29
C CYS A 10 -17.18 3.72 -2.93
N ASP A 11 -15.90 3.88 -3.27
CA ASP A 11 -15.06 2.85 -3.88
C ASP A 11 -13.64 2.88 -3.29
N GLU A 12 -12.78 1.98 -3.78
CA GLU A 12 -11.37 1.90 -3.39
C GLU A 12 -10.62 3.22 -3.57
N GLY A 13 -10.90 3.96 -4.66
CA GLY A 13 -10.24 5.23 -4.96
C GLY A 13 -10.56 6.29 -3.91
N SER A 14 -11.82 6.39 -3.49
CA SER A 14 -12.22 7.30 -2.41
C SER A 14 -11.58 6.95 -1.07
N LEU A 15 -11.43 5.66 -0.74
CA LEU A 15 -10.72 5.26 0.48
C LEU A 15 -9.23 5.57 0.40
N ILE A 16 -8.59 5.28 -0.73
CA ILE A 16 -7.18 5.63 -0.98
C ILE A 16 -6.96 7.13 -0.78
N LEU A 17 -7.82 7.98 -1.36
CA LEU A 17 -7.75 9.44 -1.16
C LEU A 17 -7.91 9.84 0.30
N TYR A 18 -8.89 9.26 0.99
CA TYR A 18 -9.15 9.55 2.40
C TYR A 18 -7.96 9.22 3.30
N MET A 19 -7.21 8.16 2.96
CA MET A 19 -6.00 7.77 3.68
C MET A 19 -4.76 8.60 3.32
N GLY A 20 -4.87 9.57 2.40
CA GLY A 20 -3.76 10.38 1.90
C GLY A 20 -2.94 9.71 0.80
N GLY A 21 -3.54 8.73 0.12
CA GLY A 21 -3.00 8.07 -1.07
C GLY A 21 -3.42 8.70 -2.39
N VAL A 22 -2.92 8.14 -3.48
CA VAL A 22 -3.18 8.55 -4.86
C VAL A 22 -3.85 7.40 -5.61
N PRO A 23 -5.14 7.51 -6.00
CA PRO A 23 -5.83 6.49 -6.77
C PRO A 23 -5.12 6.17 -8.08
N GLY A 24 -5.01 4.88 -8.40
CA GLY A 24 -4.29 4.42 -9.59
C GLY A 24 -2.76 4.41 -9.45
N LEU A 25 -2.22 4.88 -8.32
CA LEU A 25 -0.82 4.69 -7.92
C LEU A 25 -0.76 3.75 -6.71
N ASP A 26 -1.51 4.07 -5.65
CA ASP A 26 -1.57 3.28 -4.43
C ASP A 26 -2.55 2.11 -4.58
N LEU A 27 -2.24 0.98 -3.94
CA LEU A 27 -3.05 -0.24 -3.95
C LEU A 27 -3.56 -0.58 -2.55
N LEU A 28 -4.85 -0.94 -2.47
CA LEU A 28 -5.43 -1.49 -1.25
C LEU A 28 -5.13 -2.98 -1.11
N ALA A 29 -4.84 -3.43 0.11
CA ALA A 29 -4.75 -4.86 0.43
C ALA A 29 -6.01 -5.61 -0.01
N SER A 30 -5.85 -6.87 -0.42
CA SER A 30 -6.98 -7.72 -0.80
C SER A 30 -7.96 -7.90 0.36
N GLY A 31 -9.26 -7.96 0.07
CA GLY A 31 -10.30 -8.18 1.08
C GLY A 31 -10.66 -6.93 1.89
N ILE A 32 -10.37 -5.75 1.34
CA ILE A 32 -10.89 -4.47 1.80
C ILE A 32 -11.97 -4.05 0.80
N ASP A 33 -13.21 -3.97 1.27
CA ASP A 33 -14.34 -3.51 0.48
C ASP A 33 -14.80 -2.14 0.96
N VAL A 34 -15.28 -1.31 0.04
CA VAL A 34 -15.84 0.00 0.33
C VAL A 34 -17.25 0.06 -0.21
N ARG A 35 -18.21 0.49 0.62
CA ARG A 35 -19.61 0.63 0.22
C ARG A 35 -20.26 1.87 0.82
N PRO A 36 -21.34 2.40 0.21
CA PRO A 36 -22.12 3.47 0.80
C PRO A 36 -22.66 3.09 2.18
N PHE A 37 -22.66 4.06 3.10
CA PHE A 37 -23.40 3.94 4.34
C PHE A 37 -24.87 4.27 4.07
N GLU A 38 -25.77 3.39 4.50
CA GLU A 38 -27.19 3.51 4.18
C GLU A 38 -27.78 4.82 4.70
N ASN A 39 -28.51 5.53 3.83
CA ASN A 39 -29.23 6.77 4.12
C ASN A 39 -28.33 7.97 4.51
N VAL A 40 -27.03 7.93 4.18
CA VAL A 40 -26.12 9.07 4.34
C VAL A 40 -25.24 9.20 3.09
N ASP A 41 -25.65 10.07 2.16
CA ASP A 41 -25.10 10.17 0.79
C ASP A 41 -23.58 10.40 0.71
N ASP A 42 -22.97 10.97 1.75
CA ASP A 42 -21.56 11.31 1.78
C ASP A 42 -20.71 10.42 2.69
N GLN A 43 -21.31 9.39 3.31
CA GLN A 43 -20.57 8.45 4.16
C GLN A 43 -20.37 7.10 3.49
N CYS A 44 -19.17 6.57 3.67
CA CYS A 44 -18.76 5.25 3.22
C CYS A 44 -18.37 4.38 4.41
N VAL A 45 -18.60 3.08 4.26
CA VAL A 45 -18.16 2.03 5.19
C VAL A 45 -17.00 1.28 4.54
N VAL A 46 -15.97 1.01 5.34
CA VAL A 46 -14.89 0.10 5.00
C VAL A 46 -15.20 -1.23 5.66
N GLU A 47 -15.20 -2.29 4.87
CA GLU A 47 -15.38 -3.66 5.34
C GLU A 47 -14.08 -4.44 5.11
N ARG A 48 -13.71 -5.25 6.09
CA ARG A 48 -12.53 -6.08 6.03
C ARG A 48 -12.73 -7.32 6.88
N SER A 49 -12.08 -8.40 6.47
CA SER A 49 -12.08 -9.67 7.19
C SER A 49 -11.28 -9.58 8.49
N SER A 50 -10.21 -8.80 8.49
CA SER A 50 -9.55 -8.32 9.71
C SER A 50 -10.35 -7.17 10.31
N GLY A 51 -10.45 -7.14 11.64
CA GLY A 51 -11.17 -6.07 12.34
C GLY A 51 -10.68 -4.66 11.97
N MET A 52 -11.47 -3.64 12.29
CA MET A 52 -11.07 -2.26 12.05
C MET A 52 -9.88 -1.87 12.95
N PRO A 53 -8.89 -1.13 12.43
CA PRO A 53 -7.82 -0.60 13.26
C PRO A 53 -8.37 0.42 14.26
N SER A 54 -7.65 0.61 15.37
CA SER A 54 -7.96 1.62 16.38
C SER A 54 -7.59 3.04 15.95
N ALA A 55 -6.64 3.17 15.01
CA ALA A 55 -6.18 4.44 14.48
C ALA A 55 -7.21 5.08 13.53
N SER A 56 -7.16 6.41 13.42
CA SER A 56 -7.90 7.13 12.38
C SER A 56 -7.38 6.71 11.01
N LEU A 57 -8.29 6.48 10.06
CA LEU A 57 -7.91 6.20 8.68
C LEU A 57 -7.57 7.48 7.90
N GLU A 58 -8.03 8.64 8.36
CA GLU A 58 -7.75 9.91 7.68
C GLU A 58 -6.25 10.16 7.65
N ASP A 59 -5.70 10.37 6.45
CA ASP A 59 -4.29 10.68 6.22
C ASP A 59 -3.27 9.65 6.78
N ILE A 60 -3.72 8.44 7.13
CA ILE A 60 -2.89 7.42 7.78
C ILE A 60 -1.63 7.06 6.98
N TRP A 61 -1.67 7.17 5.64
CA TRP A 61 -0.51 6.91 4.77
C TRP A 61 0.47 8.09 4.65
N THR A 62 0.22 9.19 5.34
CA THR A 62 1.07 10.40 5.31
C THR A 62 1.69 10.71 6.66
N VAL A 63 1.22 10.07 7.72
CA VAL A 63 1.67 10.25 9.11
C VAL A 63 2.53 9.08 9.58
N ASP A 64 3.39 9.36 10.54
CA ASP A 64 4.22 8.39 11.26
C ASP A 64 3.88 8.60 12.75
N ASN A 65 2.81 7.96 13.24
CA ASN A 65 2.31 8.21 14.59
C ASN A 65 3.10 7.44 15.65
N ASP A 66 3.67 6.29 15.29
CA ASP A 66 4.50 5.50 16.19
C ASP A 66 5.96 6.00 16.27
N HIS A 67 6.32 6.96 15.39
CA HIS A 67 7.63 7.60 15.29
C HIS A 67 8.75 6.61 14.97
N ASN A 68 8.44 5.56 14.20
CA ASN A 68 9.42 4.56 13.78
C ASN A 68 10.22 4.98 12.53
N GLY A 69 9.87 6.12 11.91
CA GLY A 69 10.51 6.67 10.71
C GLY A 69 9.82 6.30 9.41
N TYR A 70 8.70 5.58 9.45
CA TYR A 70 7.93 5.10 8.31
C TYR A 70 6.46 5.50 8.43
N LYS A 71 5.74 5.52 7.30
CA LYS A 71 4.33 5.92 7.29
C LYS A 71 3.43 4.77 7.72
N ASP A 72 2.42 5.08 8.53
CA ASP A 72 1.46 4.12 9.07
C ASP A 72 0.52 3.55 7.99
N GLY A 73 -0.37 2.65 8.45
CA GLY A 73 -1.44 2.08 7.63
C GLY A 73 -0.94 0.97 6.70
N GLY A 74 0.12 0.26 7.09
CA GLY A 74 0.66 -0.88 6.36
C GLY A 74 -0.33 -2.02 6.23
N GLU A 75 -1.31 -2.15 7.14
CA GLU A 75 -2.38 -3.14 7.01
C GLU A 75 -3.37 -2.86 5.87
N PHE A 76 -3.34 -1.67 5.27
CA PHE A 76 -4.15 -1.30 4.10
C PHE A 76 -3.41 -1.49 2.79
N ARG A 77 -2.13 -1.86 2.82
CA ARG A 77 -1.27 -1.98 1.65
C ARG A 77 -1.08 -3.44 1.26
N ARG A 78 -0.67 -3.69 0.01
CA ARG A 78 -0.44 -5.04 -0.52
C ARG A 78 0.98 -5.52 -0.22
N CYS A 79 1.20 -6.03 0.99
CA CYS A 79 2.43 -6.72 1.33
C CYS A 79 2.27 -8.23 1.35
N LEU A 80 3.36 -8.93 1.01
CA LEU A 80 3.42 -10.38 0.93
C LEU A 80 4.61 -10.89 1.73
N ASN A 81 4.40 -11.99 2.46
CA ASN A 81 5.50 -12.75 3.05
C ASN A 81 6.24 -13.57 1.98
N ARG A 82 7.29 -14.31 2.40
CA ARG A 82 8.10 -15.14 1.49
C ARG A 82 7.32 -16.23 0.77
N GLN A 83 6.21 -16.68 1.34
CA GLN A 83 5.34 -17.69 0.74
C GLN A 83 4.35 -17.08 -0.26
N GLY A 84 4.36 -15.76 -0.43
CA GLY A 84 3.41 -15.04 -1.28
C GLY A 84 2.03 -14.89 -0.64
N HIS A 85 1.91 -15.08 0.67
CA HIS A 85 0.65 -14.83 1.38
C HIS A 85 0.57 -13.38 1.83
N PRO A 86 -0.64 -12.77 1.83
CA PRO A 86 -0.86 -11.43 2.36
C PRO A 86 -0.34 -11.27 3.79
N SER A 87 0.32 -10.15 4.05
CA SER A 87 0.77 -9.71 5.37
C SER A 87 0.58 -8.20 5.49
N SER A 88 0.53 -7.68 6.73
CA SER A 88 0.65 -6.24 6.92
C SER A 88 2.03 -5.77 6.43
N CYS A 89 2.11 -4.57 5.87
CA CYS A 89 3.42 -3.95 5.64
C CYS A 89 4.08 -3.49 6.94
N ASP A 90 3.33 -3.38 8.05
CA ASP A 90 3.87 -3.04 9.38
C ASP A 90 4.51 -4.26 10.08
N ASP A 91 4.34 -5.46 9.50
CA ASP A 91 4.96 -6.71 9.95
C ASP A 91 6.15 -7.08 9.06
N ASP A 92 7.00 -8.01 9.55
CA ASP A 92 8.08 -8.61 8.76
C ASP A 92 7.53 -9.26 7.46
N HIS A 93 7.84 -8.69 6.30
CA HIS A 93 7.38 -9.17 4.99
C HIS A 93 8.53 -9.24 3.97
N ALA A 94 8.27 -9.80 2.79
CA ALA A 94 9.28 -9.99 1.75
C ALA A 94 9.15 -8.97 0.62
N SER A 95 7.91 -8.57 0.31
CA SER A 95 7.65 -7.72 -0.84
C SER A 95 6.38 -6.89 -0.70
N GLU A 96 6.32 -5.78 -1.43
CA GLU A 96 5.15 -4.91 -1.58
C GLU A 96 4.76 -4.81 -3.06
N GLU A 97 3.49 -5.08 -3.37
CA GLU A 97 2.89 -4.76 -4.66
C GLU A 97 2.45 -3.29 -4.64
N PHE A 98 2.99 -2.51 -5.57
CA PHE A 98 2.75 -1.06 -5.64
C PHE A 98 2.15 -0.61 -6.97
N TYR A 99 1.88 -1.56 -7.88
CA TYR A 99 1.16 -1.31 -9.12
C TYR A 99 0.45 -2.59 -9.56
N ASP A 100 -0.83 -2.48 -9.94
CA ASP A 100 -1.66 -3.57 -10.44
C ASP A 100 -2.76 -2.96 -11.33
N ALA A 101 -2.51 -2.93 -12.64
CA ALA A 101 -3.45 -2.35 -13.62
C ALA A 101 -3.20 -2.91 -15.03
N PRO A 102 -4.18 -2.80 -15.95
CA PRO A 102 -4.07 -3.34 -17.31
C PRO A 102 -3.11 -2.58 -18.23
N ALA A 103 -2.51 -1.48 -17.76
CA ALA A 103 -1.59 -0.68 -18.57
C ALA A 103 -0.15 -1.18 -18.43
N ASP A 104 0.56 -1.26 -19.57
CA ASP A 104 1.98 -1.56 -19.56
C ASP A 104 2.78 -0.37 -19.02
N VAL A 105 3.73 -0.65 -18.14
CA VAL A 105 4.50 0.37 -17.41
C VAL A 105 5.95 -0.04 -17.19
N ASP A 106 6.82 0.97 -17.05
CA ASP A 106 8.14 0.78 -16.46
C ASP A 106 8.02 0.71 -14.93
N CYS A 107 8.14 -0.50 -14.38
CA CYS A 107 8.07 -0.72 -12.93
C CYS A 107 9.17 0.01 -12.16
N GLY A 108 10.35 0.24 -12.74
CA GLY A 108 11.43 0.98 -12.10
C GLY A 108 11.10 2.46 -11.94
N GLN A 109 10.53 3.07 -12.99
CA GLN A 109 10.02 4.45 -12.90
C GLN A 109 8.84 4.53 -11.93
N LYS A 110 7.89 3.59 -11.99
CA LYS A 110 6.75 3.54 -11.07
C LYS A 110 7.19 3.38 -9.62
N TYR A 111 8.22 2.59 -9.35
CA TYR A 111 8.81 2.49 -8.02
C TYR A 111 9.36 3.83 -7.55
N ALA A 112 10.03 4.59 -8.44
CA ALA A 112 10.56 5.89 -8.08
C ALA A 112 9.46 6.90 -7.73
N ASP A 113 8.36 6.89 -8.49
CA ASP A 113 7.19 7.71 -8.21
C ASP A 113 6.52 7.30 -6.88
N PHE A 114 6.44 6.00 -6.60
CA PHE A 114 5.81 5.44 -5.41
C PHE A 114 6.63 5.64 -4.12
N SER A 115 7.94 5.39 -4.19
CA SER A 115 8.85 5.47 -3.04
C SER A 115 9.45 6.85 -2.81
N GLY A 116 9.33 7.76 -3.78
CA GLY A 116 9.98 9.07 -3.76
C GLY A 116 11.50 9.00 -4.00
N ARG A 117 12.04 7.86 -4.43
CA ARG A 117 13.48 7.66 -4.63
C ARG A 117 13.82 6.58 -5.67
N PRO A 118 15.02 6.58 -6.27
CA PRO A 118 15.44 5.51 -7.17
C PRO A 118 15.49 4.14 -6.49
N VAL A 119 15.40 3.07 -7.28
CA VAL A 119 15.54 1.68 -6.81
C VAL A 119 16.91 1.48 -6.17
N ASP A 120 16.92 1.07 -4.90
CA ASP A 120 18.15 0.70 -4.21
C ASP A 120 18.61 -0.71 -4.59
N ARG A 121 19.93 -0.95 -4.53
CA ARG A 121 20.54 -2.26 -4.82
C ARG A 121 20.03 -3.41 -3.94
N SER A 122 19.49 -3.12 -2.76
CA SER A 122 18.92 -4.11 -1.83
C SER A 122 17.48 -4.49 -2.18
N ILE A 123 16.84 -3.76 -3.10
CA ILE A 123 15.50 -4.01 -3.61
C ILE A 123 15.59 -4.55 -5.04
N ARG A 124 14.80 -5.57 -5.34
CA ARG A 124 14.47 -5.99 -6.70
C ARG A 124 13.08 -5.47 -7.01
N VAL A 125 12.98 -4.64 -8.05
CA VAL A 125 11.70 -4.32 -8.66
C VAL A 125 11.45 -5.31 -9.79
N SER A 126 10.33 -6.02 -9.73
CA SER A 126 9.95 -7.03 -10.70
C SER A 126 8.61 -6.71 -11.36
N ARG A 127 8.47 -7.16 -12.60
CA ARG A 127 7.25 -7.07 -13.40
C ARG A 127 6.70 -8.47 -13.57
N SER A 128 5.41 -8.67 -13.27
CA SER A 128 4.70 -9.91 -13.55
C SER A 128 3.34 -9.62 -14.19
N SER A 129 2.69 -10.67 -14.72
CA SER A 129 1.34 -10.57 -15.29
C SER A 129 0.37 -11.39 -14.46
N ARG A 130 -0.77 -10.79 -14.11
CA ARG A 130 -1.87 -11.42 -13.38
C ARG A 130 -3.15 -11.23 -14.20
N GLY A 131 -3.48 -12.23 -15.03
CA GLY A 131 -4.53 -12.07 -16.04
C GLY A 131 -4.10 -11.06 -17.10
N ASP A 132 -4.92 -10.05 -17.35
CA ASP A 132 -4.66 -8.90 -18.23
C ASP A 132 -3.95 -7.74 -17.52
N HIS A 133 -3.70 -7.84 -16.21
CA HIS A 133 -3.01 -6.83 -15.44
C HIS A 133 -1.50 -7.04 -15.42
N ILE A 134 -0.76 -5.94 -15.38
CA ILE A 134 0.66 -5.88 -15.03
C ILE A 134 0.78 -5.54 -13.55
N VAL A 135 1.57 -6.35 -12.84
CA VAL A 135 1.88 -6.15 -11.42
C VAL A 135 3.34 -5.79 -11.25
N CYS A 136 3.61 -4.67 -10.57
CA CYS A 136 4.94 -4.29 -10.14
C CYS A 136 5.12 -4.57 -8.65
N THR A 137 6.21 -5.26 -8.32
CA THR A 137 6.51 -5.71 -6.96
C THR A 137 7.91 -5.27 -6.57
N ALA A 138 8.05 -4.64 -5.40
CA ALA A 138 9.32 -4.37 -4.75
C ALA A 138 9.61 -5.48 -3.75
N GLU A 139 10.76 -6.13 -3.85
CA GLU A 139 11.13 -7.29 -3.04
C GLU A 139 12.56 -7.14 -2.53
N VAL A 140 12.86 -7.58 -1.30
CA VAL A 140 14.25 -7.63 -0.81
C VAL A 140 15.07 -8.64 -1.63
N GLN A 141 16.28 -8.25 -2.05
CA GLN A 141 17.14 -9.12 -2.86
C GLN A 141 17.71 -10.30 -2.07
N VAL A 142 18.06 -10.08 -0.80
CA VAL A 142 18.70 -11.10 0.03
C VAL A 142 17.62 -11.99 0.65
N SER A 143 17.77 -13.29 0.46
CA SER A 143 16.83 -14.28 0.95
C SER A 143 16.89 -14.51 2.47
N THR A 144 17.53 -13.67 3.27
CA THR A 144 17.37 -13.66 4.74
C THR A 144 16.76 -12.36 5.25
N ASP A 145 16.88 -11.29 4.46
CA ASP A 145 16.32 -9.97 4.76
C ASP A 145 14.79 -9.95 4.73
N ARG A 146 14.23 -8.96 5.44
CA ARG A 146 12.79 -8.66 5.54
C ARG A 146 12.58 -7.16 5.40
N LEU A 147 11.48 -6.77 4.77
CA LEU A 147 10.93 -5.43 4.96
C LEU A 147 10.17 -5.38 6.29
N THR A 148 10.24 -4.24 6.97
CA THR A 148 9.54 -4.00 8.25
C THR A 148 8.53 -2.85 8.18
N ALA A 149 8.44 -2.19 7.03
CA ALA A 149 7.49 -1.12 6.73
C ALA A 149 7.31 -1.05 5.20
N SER A 150 6.29 -0.32 4.76
CA SER A 150 6.09 -0.01 3.33
C SER A 150 7.26 0.76 2.74
N VAL A 151 7.56 0.53 1.46
CA VAL A 151 8.54 1.31 0.69
C VAL A 151 7.94 2.58 0.08
N ARG A 152 6.67 2.89 0.37
CA ARG A 152 6.03 4.12 -0.11
C ARG A 152 6.60 5.36 0.56
N ASN A 153 6.78 6.41 -0.25
CA ASN A 153 7.14 7.75 0.19
C ASN A 153 8.28 7.78 1.21
N LEU A 154 9.29 6.94 0.98
CA LEU A 154 10.50 6.89 1.78
C LEU A 154 11.28 8.20 1.67
N GLU A 155 11.27 8.84 0.49
CA GLU A 155 12.07 10.04 0.20
C GLU A 155 13.55 9.82 0.61
N ASN A 156 13.97 10.44 1.74
CA ASN A 156 15.32 10.36 2.29
C ASN A 156 15.46 9.38 3.48
N ALA A 157 14.38 8.70 3.89
CA ALA A 157 14.39 7.73 4.96
C ALA A 157 15.32 6.55 4.64
N THR A 158 15.84 5.90 5.67
CA THR A 158 16.55 4.62 5.50
C THR A 158 15.59 3.58 4.95
N LEU A 159 16.07 2.59 4.18
CA LEU A 159 15.19 1.50 3.75
C LEU A 159 14.74 0.68 4.96
N PRO A 160 13.46 0.27 5.04
CA PRO A 160 12.93 -0.52 6.15
C PRO A 160 13.35 -1.98 6.05
N ILE A 161 14.66 -2.24 5.96
CA ILE A 161 15.21 -3.58 5.80
C ILE A 161 15.83 -4.03 7.12
N LYS A 162 15.32 -5.15 7.62
CA LYS A 162 15.91 -5.91 8.71
C LYS A 162 16.78 -7.02 8.12
N GLN A 163 18.08 -6.93 8.38
CA GLN A 163 19.06 -7.92 8.00
C GLN A 163 19.04 -9.07 9.01
N ASN A 164 19.06 -10.31 8.51
CA ASN A 164 19.22 -11.53 9.33
C ASN A 164 20.46 -12.30 8.89
#